data_AF-A0A0H4QKH4-F1
#
_entry.id   AF-A0A0H4QKH4-F1
#
_cell.length_a   1.000
_cell.length_b   1.000
_cell.length_c   1.000
_cell.angle_alpha   90.00
_cell.angle_beta   90.00
_cell.angle_gamma   90.00
#
_symmetry.space_group_name_H-M   'P 1'
#
loop_
_entity.id
_entity.type
_entity.pdbx_description
1 polymer ?
#
loop_
_entity_poly.entity_id
_entity_poly.type
_entity_poly.pdbx_seq_one_letter_code
_entity_poly.pdbx_strand_id
1 'polypeptide(L)' 'MAKALRKTIRFFVYELVVLGVIYYGLVITGVMTKNFNYWILLIALVILFVAQWVYFNYKQKNN' A
#
# COMPACT_ATOMS: atom_id res chain seq x y z
N MET A 1 -10.26 -17.26 5.20
CA MET A 1 -9.21 -17.00 4.19
C MET A 1 -9.69 -16.17 2.99
N ALA A 2 -10.58 -16.67 2.11
CA ALA A 2 -10.97 -15.93 0.89
C ALA A 2 -11.58 -14.53 1.13
N LYS A 3 -12.42 -14.35 2.16
CA LYS A 3 -12.98 -13.03 2.53
C LYS A 3 -11.93 -12.04 3.04
N ALA A 4 -10.95 -12.52 3.83
CA ALA A 4 -9.89 -11.66 4.37
C ALA A 4 -8.99 -11.16 3.23
N LEU A 5 -8.53 -12.06 2.35
CA LEU A 5 -7.72 -11.71 1.19
C LEU A 5 -8.43 -10.69 0.27
N ARG A 6 -9.72 -10.90 0.00
CA ARG A 6 -10.52 -9.97 -0.82
C ARG A 6 -10.69 -8.59 -0.17
N LYS A 7 -10.67 -8.51 1.16
CA LYS A 7 -10.70 -7.26 1.92
C LYS A 7 -9.32 -6.58 1.86
N THR A 8 -8.24 -7.32 2.14
CA THR A 8 -6.86 -6.85 2.03
C THR A 8 -6.57 -6.25 0.66
N ILE A 9 -6.91 -6.96 -0.42
CA ILE A 9 -6.68 -6.48 -1.80
C ILE A 9 -7.43 -5.16 -2.04
N ARG A 10 -8.69 -5.05 -1.59
CA ARG A 10 -9.48 -3.82 -1.75
C ARG A 10 -8.87 -2.63 -1.02
N PHE A 11 -8.45 -2.83 0.23
CA PHE A 11 -7.79 -1.78 1.02
C PHE A 11 -6.45 -1.39 0.42
N PHE A 12 -5.65 -2.38 0.04
CA PHE A 12 -4.33 -2.17 -0.56
C PHE A 12 -4.43 -1.37 -1.87
N VAL A 13 -5.37 -1.70 -2.76
CA VAL A 13 -5.59 -0.93 -3.99
C VAL A 13 -6.00 0.51 -3.69
N TYR A 14 -6.89 0.72 -2.73
CA TYR A 14 -7.31 2.07 -2.33
C TYR A 14 -6.12 2.91 -1.83
N GLU A 15 -5.28 2.29 -1.00
CA GLU A 15 -4.09 2.92 -0.44
C GLU A 15 -3.02 3.19 -1.51
N LEU A 16 -2.87 2.29 -2.48
CA LEU A 16 -2.01 2.48 -3.65
C LEU A 16 -2.44 3.69 -4.49
N VAL A 17 -3.74 3.86 -4.73
CA VAL A 17 -4.26 5.03 -5.45
C VAL A 17 -4.00 6.31 -4.65
N VAL A 18 -4.27 6.31 -3.35
CA VAL A 18 -4.03 7.47 -2.48
C VAL A 18 -2.55 7.84 -2.46
N LEU A 19 -1.64 6.86 -2.28
CA LEU A 19 -0.20 7.07 -2.31
C LEU A 19 0.28 7.57 -3.67
N GLY A 20 -0.30 7.06 -4.76
CA GLY A 20 -0.01 7.52 -6.12
C GLY A 20 -0.42 8.98 -6.34
N VAL A 21 -1.60 9.39 -5.86
CA VAL A 21 -2.08 10.77 -5.93
C VAL A 21 -1.19 11.71 -5.09
N ILE A 22 -0.83 11.30 -3.88
CA ILE A 22 0.06 12.08 -3.00
C ILE A 22 1.43 12.24 -3.65
N TYR A 23 2.03 11.16 -4.15
CA TYR A 23 3.31 11.20 -4.84
C TYR A 23 3.27 12.14 -6.05
N TYR A 24 2.24 12.03 -6.87
CA TYR A 24 2.08 12.89 -8.04
C TYR A 24 1.94 14.37 -7.65
N GLY A 25 1.17 14.66 -6.59
CA GLY A 25 1.07 16.00 -6.02
C GLY A 25 2.40 16.56 -5.51
N LEU A 26 3.19 15.74 -4.81
CA LEU A 26 4.52 16.12 -4.31
C LEU A 26 5.54 16.36 -5.44
N VAL A 27 5.44 15.58 -6.53
CA VAL A 27 6.28 15.77 -7.72
C VAL A 27 5.90 17.07 -8.45
N ILE A 28 4.61 17.38 -8.60
CA ILE A 28 4.16 18.61 -9.26
C ILE A 28 4.53 19.85 -8.45
N THR A 29 4.39 19.79 -7.13
CA THR A 29 4.72 20.91 -6.23
C THR A 29 6.23 21.11 -6.04
N GLY A 30 7.08 20.28 -6.68
CA GLY A 30 8.54 20.38 -6.60
C GLY A 30 9.12 19.96 -5.25
N VAL A 31 8.31 19.37 -4.36
CA VAL A 31 8.75 18.91 -3.04
C VAL A 31 9.52 17.59 -3.15
N MET A 32 9.19 16.75 -4.13
CA MET A 32 9.91 15.52 -4.45
C MET A 32 10.54 15.55 -5.84
N THR A 33 11.75 15.03 -5.97
CA THR A 33 12.42 14.84 -7.26
C THR A 33 11.91 13.57 -7.95
N LYS A 34 11.85 13.57 -9.28
CA LYS A 34 11.48 12.39 -10.10
C LYS A 34 12.48 11.24 -10.01
N ASN A 35 13.57 11.39 -9.26
CA ASN A 35 14.64 10.41 -9.15
C ASN A 35 14.28 9.33 -8.12
N PHE A 36 13.12 8.72 -8.33
CA PHE A 36 12.55 7.75 -7.40
C PHE A 36 13.11 6.36 -7.68
N ASN A 37 13.67 5.72 -6.65
CA ASN A 37 14.17 4.36 -6.78
C ASN A 37 12.98 3.38 -6.79
N TYR A 38 12.61 2.91 -7.97
CA TYR A 38 11.51 1.97 -8.18
C TYR A 38 11.66 0.68 -7.37
N TRP A 39 12.89 0.24 -7.09
CA TRP A 39 13.14 -0.95 -6.27
C TRP A 39 12.75 -0.74 -4.81
N ILE A 40 13.08 0.42 -4.24
CA ILE A 40 12.67 0.79 -2.88
C ILE A 40 11.15 0.92 -2.79
N LEU A 41 10.51 1.49 -3.81
CA LEU A 41 9.04 1.58 -3.87
C LEU A 41 8.40 0.19 -3.82
N LEU A 42 8.91 -0.73 -4.65
CA LEU A 42 8.41 -2.09 -4.74
C LEU A 42 8.54 -2.82 -3.40
N ILE A 43 9.70 -2.70 -2.75
CA ILE A 43 9.94 -3.29 -1.43
C ILE A 43 8.97 -2.71 -0.39
N ALA A 44 8.79 -1.39 -0.37
CA ALA A 44 7.85 -0.74 0.55
C ALA A 44 6.40 -1.19 0.34
N LEU A 45 5.96 -1.33 -0.92
CA LEU A 45 4.62 -1.80 -1.27
C LEU A 45 4.40 -3.26 -0.85
N VAL A 46 5.40 -4.12 -1.04
CA VAL A 46 5.35 -5.53 -0.60
C VAL A 46 5.22 -5.60 0.92
N ILE A 47 6.01 -4.82 1.66
CA ILE A 47 5.95 -4.78 3.13
C ILE A 47 4.57 -4.30 3.60
N LEU A 48 4.02 -3.24 2.99
CA LEU A 48 2.67 -2.74 3.27
C LEU A 48 1.61 -3.83 3.04
N PHE A 49 1.68 -4.53 1.91
CA PHE A 49 0.74 -5.60 1.59
C PHE A 49 0.80 -6.75 2.60
N VAL A 50 2.01 -7.19 2.97
CA VAL A 50 2.22 -8.27 3.95
C VAL A 50 1.73 -7.84 5.33
N ALA A 51 2.04 -6.62 5.76
CA ALA A 51 1.58 -6.07 7.04
C ALA A 51 0.04 -6.02 7.11
N GLN A 52 -0.62 -5.55 6.05
CA GLN A 52 -2.08 -5.54 5.98
C GLN A 52 -2.69 -6.94 5.97
N TRP A 53 -2.07 -7.88 5.24
CA TRP A 53 -2.51 -9.28 5.25
C TRP A 53 -2.43 -9.84 6.67
N VAL A 54 -1.28 -9.73 7.33
CA VAL A 54 -1.09 -10.21 8.70
C VAL A 54 -2.13 -9.57 9.64
N TYR A 55 -2.30 -8.25 9.60
CA TYR A 55 -3.28 -7.54 10.43
C TYR A 55 -4.71 -8.06 10.23
N PHE A 56 -5.18 -8.21 8.98
CA PHE A 56 -6.53 -8.71 8.71
C PHE A 56 -6.69 -10.19 9.07
N ASN A 57 -5.63 -11.00 8.94
CA ASN A 57 -5.67 -12.42 9.31
C ASN A 57 -5.76 -12.60 10.84
N TYR A 58 -4.99 -11.82 11.60
CA TYR A 58 -5.09 -11.78 13.06
C TYR A 58 -6.46 -11.26 13.53
N LYS A 59 -6.97 -10.19 12.91
CA LYS A 59 -8.28 -9.62 13.26
C LYS A 59 -9.45 -10.54 12.92
N GLN A 60 -9.34 -11.36 11.87
CA GLN A 60 -10.33 -12.40 11.52
C GLN A 60 -10.29 -13.59 12.47
N LYS A 61 -9.14 -13.88 13.11
CA LYS A 61 -9.02 -14.97 14.10
C LYS A 61 -9.54 -14.58 15.49
N ASN A 62 -9.63 -13.28 15.77
CA ASN A 62 -10.01 -12.71 17.07
C ASN A 62 -11.46 -12.15 17.11
N ASN A 63 -12.26 -12.41 16.07
CA ASN A 63 -13.72 -12.22 16.03
C ASN A 63 -14.37 -13.56 15.67
#